data_AF-A0AA96EII5-F1
#
_entry.id   AF-A0AA96EII5-F1
#
_cell.length_a   1.000
_cell.length_b   1.000
_cell.length_c   1.000
_cell.angle_alpha   90.00
_cell.angle_beta   90.00
_cell.angle_gamma   90.00
#
_symmetry.space_group_name_H-M   'P 1'
#
loop_
_entity.id
_entity.type
_entity.pdbx_description
1 polymer ?
#
loop_
_entity_poly.entity_id
_entity_poly.type
_entity_poly.pdbx_seq_one_letter_code
_entity_poly.pdbx_strand_id
1 'polypeptide(L)'
;MSDAPFALDGRLAADTCHVASLPLCDVLLMNDARFPWLILVPRRPGLSEIADLPEADRTTLWQEVDRAAAALRAYAPCDKLNLGALGNIVRQLHVHVVARREGDAAWPGPVWGSGPTQPYAPEERDQLVERLRLALA
;
A
#
# COMPACT_ATOMS: atom_id res chain seq x y z
N MET A 1 -26.21 4.18 -0.72
CA MET A 1 -24.97 3.59 -1.28
C MET A 1 -24.77 4.25 -2.62
N SER A 2 -23.59 4.79 -2.90
CA SER A 2 -23.32 5.43 -4.19
C SER A 2 -23.22 4.34 -5.26
N ASP A 3 -24.03 4.42 -6.31
CA ASP A 3 -23.95 3.55 -7.50
C ASP A 3 -22.77 3.91 -8.41
N ALA A 4 -21.92 4.85 -8.01
CA ALA A 4 -20.74 5.22 -8.77
C ALA A 4 -19.76 4.03 -8.83
N PRO A 5 -19.17 3.74 -10.01
CA PRO A 5 -18.13 2.72 -10.10
C PRO A 5 -16.93 3.12 -9.22
N PHE A 6 -16.20 2.12 -8.73
CA PHE A 6 -14.92 2.36 -8.07
C PHE A 6 -13.98 3.13 -9.02
N ALA A 7 -13.35 4.17 -8.50
CA ALA A 7 -12.29 4.91 -9.14
C ALA A 7 -11.20 5.22 -8.11
N LEU A 8 -9.94 5.00 -8.46
CA LEU A 8 -8.81 5.34 -7.60
C LEU A 8 -8.71 6.87 -7.44
N ASP A 9 -8.47 7.33 -6.22
CA ASP A 9 -8.24 8.74 -5.93
C ASP A 9 -7.06 9.29 -6.76
N GLY A 10 -7.22 10.50 -7.29
CA GLY A 10 -6.23 11.10 -8.19
C GLY A 10 -4.85 11.29 -7.54
N ARG A 11 -4.76 11.49 -6.22
CA ARG A 11 -3.48 11.58 -5.51
C ARG A 11 -2.84 10.22 -5.35
N LEU A 12 -3.62 9.19 -4.98
CA LEU A 12 -3.10 7.83 -4.96
C LEU A 12 -2.60 7.41 -6.35
N ALA A 13 -3.32 7.75 -7.41
CA ALA A 13 -2.89 7.47 -8.78
C ALA A 13 -1.60 8.23 -9.17
N ALA A 14 -1.40 9.46 -8.68
CA ALA A 14 -0.21 10.25 -8.97
C ALA A 14 1.03 9.81 -8.17
N ASP A 15 0.83 9.40 -6.92
CA ASP A 15 1.91 9.12 -5.97
C ASP A 15 2.35 7.66 -5.97
N THR A 16 1.66 6.79 -6.73
CA THR A 16 1.90 5.34 -6.71
C THR A 16 1.98 4.71 -8.09
N CYS A 17 2.44 3.46 -8.13
CA CYS A 17 2.41 2.63 -9.33
C CYS A 17 1.62 1.34 -9.05
N HIS A 18 0.75 0.95 -9.97
CA HIS A 18 -0.05 -0.27 -9.82
C HIS A 18 0.85 -1.53 -9.89
N VAL A 19 0.66 -2.44 -8.92
CA VAL A 19 1.40 -3.70 -8.84
C VAL A 19 0.50 -4.85 -9.27
N ALA A 20 -0.64 -5.04 -8.60
CA ALA A 20 -1.56 -6.15 -8.84
C ALA A 20 -2.97 -5.81 -8.37
N SER A 21 -3.95 -6.56 -8.87
CA SER A 21 -5.33 -6.52 -8.36
C SER A 21 -5.65 -7.84 -7.69
N LEU A 22 -5.77 -7.82 -6.36
CA LEU A 22 -6.23 -8.93 -5.54
C LEU A 22 -7.77 -9.01 -5.56
N PRO A 23 -8.40 -10.06 -5.00
CA PRO A 23 -9.85 -10.19 -4.98
C PRO A 23 -10.60 -8.92 -4.52
N LEU A 24 -10.14 -8.26 -3.46
CA LEU A 24 -10.71 -7.03 -2.94
C LEU A 24 -9.90 -5.79 -3.34
N CYS A 25 -8.58 -5.78 -3.13
CA CYS A 25 -7.77 -4.56 -3.27
C CYS A 25 -7.00 -4.45 -4.58
N ASP A 26 -6.84 -3.22 -5.07
CA ASP A 26 -5.65 -2.89 -5.84
C ASP A 26 -4.47 -2.73 -4.89
N VAL A 27 -3.32 -3.30 -5.27
CA VAL A 27 -2.05 -3.17 -4.57
C VAL A 27 -1.18 -2.21 -5.36
N LEU A 28 -0.74 -1.15 -4.69
CA LEU A 28 0.02 -0.05 -5.26
C LEU A 28 1.38 0.05 -4.58
N LEU A 29 2.43 0.37 -5.33
CA LEU A 29 3.75 0.71 -4.82
C LEU A 29 3.82 2.23 -4.63
N MET A 30 4.06 2.70 -3.40
CA MET A 30 4.31 4.11 -3.13
C MET A 30 5.62 4.53 -3.82
N ASN A 31 5.61 5.66 -4.53
CA ASN A 31 6.78 6.17 -5.25
C ASN A 31 7.77 6.88 -4.30
N ASP A 32 8.23 6.17 -3.28
CA ASP A 32 9.22 6.63 -2.32
C ASP A 32 10.21 5.51 -1.99
N ALA A 33 11.34 5.51 -2.71
CA ALA A 33 12.39 4.50 -2.66
C ALA A 33 13.10 4.38 -1.30
N ARG A 34 12.86 5.32 -0.38
CA ARG A 34 13.40 5.28 0.99
C ARG A 34 12.88 4.08 1.78
N PHE A 35 11.68 3.57 1.46
CA PHE A 35 11.03 2.48 2.19
C PHE A 35 10.35 1.50 1.22
N PRO A 36 10.50 0.17 1.40
CA PRO A 36 9.64 -0.78 0.70
C PRO A 36 8.20 -0.64 1.20
N TRP A 37 7.33 -0.05 0.38
CA TRP A 37 6.03 0.45 0.80
C TRP A 37 4.92 0.12 -0.21
N LEU A 38 4.04 -0.79 0.20
CA LEU A 38 2.80 -1.11 -0.52
C LEU A 38 1.59 -0.41 0.10
N ILE A 39 0.60 -0.10 -0.73
CA ILE A 39 -0.70 0.46 -0.34
C ILE A 39 -1.79 -0.42 -0.93
N LEU A 40 -2.68 -0.91 -0.10
CA LEU A 40 -3.87 -1.67 -0.51
C LEU A 40 -5.08 -0.75 -0.54
N VAL A 41 -5.81 -0.75 -1.64
CA VAL A 41 -7.02 0.06 -1.84
C VAL A 41 -8.19 -0.87 -2.17
N PRO A 42 -9.13 -1.11 -1.23
CA PRO A 42 -10.33 -1.90 -1.51
C PRO A 42 -11.12 -1.32 -2.68
N ARG A 43 -11.44 -2.14 -3.68
CA ARG A 43 -12.14 -1.72 -4.91
C ARG A 43 -13.65 -1.60 -4.70
N ARG A 44 -14.03 -0.76 -3.74
CA ARG A 44 -15.41 -0.45 -3.35
C ARG A 44 -15.60 1.07 -3.33
N PRO A 45 -16.63 1.61 -4.00
CA PRO A 45 -16.84 3.04 -4.05
C PRO A 45 -17.26 3.60 -2.69
N GLY A 46 -16.78 4.80 -2.36
CA GLY A 46 -17.27 5.58 -1.22
C GLY A 46 -16.81 5.14 0.17
N LEU A 47 -15.86 4.21 0.29
CA LEU A 47 -15.31 3.82 1.58
C LEU A 47 -14.27 4.83 2.07
N SER A 48 -14.36 5.23 3.34
CA SER A 48 -13.33 6.02 4.01
C SER A 48 -12.65 5.25 5.14
N GLU A 49 -13.41 4.41 5.84
CA GLU A 49 -12.95 3.68 7.02
C GLU A 49 -13.00 2.17 6.77
N ILE A 50 -12.13 1.40 7.46
CA ILE A 50 -12.26 -0.07 7.50
C ILE A 50 -13.64 -0.45 8.06
N ALA A 51 -14.19 0.37 8.96
CA ALA A 51 -15.54 0.17 9.51
C ALA A 51 -16.66 0.31 8.47
N ASP A 52 -16.41 0.92 7.30
CA ASP A 52 -17.40 1.00 6.22
C ASP A 52 -17.50 -0.30 5.43
N LEU A 53 -16.50 -1.18 5.53
CA LEU A 53 -16.49 -2.47 4.85
C LEU A 53 -17.50 -3.45 5.48
N PRO A 54 -18.20 -4.25 4.67
CA PRO A 54 -18.86 -5.46 5.13
C PRO A 54 -17.89 -6.37 5.89
N GLU A 55 -18.39 -7.12 6.87
CA GLU A 55 -17.56 -7.98 7.73
C GLU A 55 -16.69 -8.96 6.93
N ALA A 56 -17.26 -9.62 5.91
CA ALA A 56 -16.52 -10.51 5.03
C ALA A 56 -15.39 -9.81 4.25
N ASP A 57 -15.61 -8.56 3.82
CA ASP A 57 -14.59 -7.77 3.12
C ASP A 57 -13.50 -7.31 4.10
N ARG A 58 -13.80 -7.09 5.40
CA ARG A 58 -12.76 -6.81 6.41
C ARG A 58 -11.83 -8.00 6.63
N THR A 59 -12.37 -9.21 6.67
CA THR A 59 -11.57 -10.43 6.74
C THR A 59 -10.69 -10.58 5.50
N THR A 60 -11.27 -10.35 4.32
CA THR A 60 -10.53 -10.40 3.05
C THR A 60 -9.42 -9.36 3.00
N LEU A 61 -9.68 -8.12 3.45
CA LEU A 61 -8.68 -7.06 3.53
C LEU A 61 -7.47 -7.50 4.36
N TRP A 62 -7.68 -8.10 5.54
CA TRP A 62 -6.56 -8.55 6.38
C TRP A 62 -5.76 -9.69 5.75
N GLN A 63 -6.41 -10.62 5.06
CA GLN A 63 -5.71 -11.68 4.31
C GLN A 63 -4.83 -11.09 3.20
N GLU A 64 -5.32 -10.05 2.51
CA GLU A 64 -4.56 -9.36 1.47
C GLU A 64 -3.41 -8.52 2.05
N VAL A 65 -3.61 -7.88 3.21
CA VAL A 65 -2.54 -7.18 3.96
C VAL A 65 -1.44 -8.16 4.36
N ASP A 66 -1.79 -9.35 4.86
CA ASP A 66 -0.82 -10.39 5.21
C ASP A 66 -0.04 -10.89 3.98
N ARG A 67 -0.72 -11.03 2.84
CA ARG A 67 -0.06 -11.39 1.56
C ARG A 67 0.94 -10.31 1.11
N ALA A 68 0.55 -9.04 1.17
CA ALA A 68 1.42 -7.92 0.84
C ALA A 68 2.62 -7.82 1.81
N ALA A 69 2.40 -8.05 3.10
CA ALA A 69 3.43 -8.13 4.11
C ALA A 69 4.45 -9.25 3.82
N ALA A 70 3.97 -10.44 3.44
CA ALA A 70 4.83 -11.56 3.05
C ALA A 70 5.66 -11.24 1.79
N ALA A 71 5.03 -10.65 0.76
CA ALA A 71 5.71 -10.23 -0.46
C ALA A 71 6.82 -9.20 -0.18
N LEU A 72 6.54 -8.19 0.66
CA LEU A 72 7.55 -7.20 1.06
C LEU A 72 8.71 -7.82 1.83
N ARG A 73 8.45 -8.73 2.77
CA ARG A 73 9.51 -9.43 3.52
C ARG A 73 10.39 -10.30 2.63
N ALA A 74 9.81 -10.92 1.61
CA ALA A 74 10.55 -11.73 0.64
C ALA A 74 11.45 -10.84 -0.25
N TYR A 75 10.97 -9.65 -0.63
CA TYR A 75 11.76 -8.71 -1.42
C TYR A 75 12.87 -8.02 -0.62
N ALA A 76 12.54 -7.53 0.58
CA ALA A 76 13.46 -6.80 1.45
C ALA A 76 13.30 -7.31 2.90
N PRO A 77 14.24 -8.13 3.39
CA PRO A 77 14.23 -8.58 4.79
C PRO A 77 14.10 -7.38 5.73
N CYS A 78 13.20 -7.36 6.70
CA CYS A 78 12.95 -6.17 7.52
C CYS A 78 12.86 -6.52 9.00
N ASP A 79 13.25 -5.59 9.86
CA ASP A 79 13.18 -5.78 11.32
C ASP A 79 11.72 -5.65 11.81
N LYS A 80 10.92 -4.81 11.13
CA LYS A 80 9.52 -4.58 11.51
C LYS A 80 8.65 -4.26 10.30
N LEU A 81 7.37 -4.64 10.36
CA LEU A 81 6.33 -4.11 9.47
C LEU A 81 5.53 -3.02 10.19
N ASN A 82 5.24 -1.93 9.50
CA ASN A 82 4.26 -0.93 9.92
C ASN A 82 3.02 -1.06 9.04
N LEU A 83 1.87 -1.19 9.68
CA LEU A 83 0.56 -1.28 9.04
C LEU A 83 -0.25 -0.06 9.50
N GLY A 84 -0.94 0.63 8.60
CA GLY A 84 -1.74 1.79 8.98
C GLY A 84 -2.83 2.13 7.97
N ALA A 85 -4.04 2.35 8.46
CA ALA A 85 -5.11 3.02 7.74
C ALA A 85 -5.29 4.40 8.38
N LEU A 86 -4.84 5.46 7.70
CA LEU A 86 -4.83 6.83 8.24
C LEU A 86 -5.92 7.69 7.61
N GLY A 87 -5.78 8.01 6.32
CA GLY A 87 -6.85 8.67 5.56
C GLY A 87 -7.05 10.18 5.80
N ASN A 88 -6.19 10.85 6.57
CA ASN A 88 -6.35 12.29 6.86
C ASN A 88 -6.19 13.20 5.63
N ILE A 89 -5.34 12.81 4.66
CA ILE A 89 -5.07 13.59 3.43
C ILE A 89 -5.91 13.09 2.25
N VAL A 90 -5.91 11.78 2.00
CA VAL A 90 -6.76 11.11 1.01
C VAL A 90 -7.78 10.28 1.77
N ARG A 91 -9.07 10.63 1.65
CA ARG A 91 -10.13 9.95 2.44
C ARG A 91 -10.45 8.56 1.93
N GLN A 92 -10.26 8.27 0.64
CA GLN A 92 -10.52 6.95 0.09
C GLN A 92 -9.76 5.91 0.91
N LEU A 93 -10.47 4.89 1.41
CA LEU A 93 -9.87 3.85 2.25
C LEU A 93 -8.65 3.23 1.58
N HIS A 94 -7.52 3.30 2.28
CA HIS A 94 -6.29 2.64 1.88
C HIS A 94 -5.50 2.20 3.10
N VAL A 95 -4.79 1.07 2.99
CA VAL A 95 -3.97 0.50 4.05
C VAL A 95 -2.51 0.48 3.61
N HIS A 96 -1.66 1.16 4.35
CA HIS A 96 -0.22 1.13 4.16
C HIS A 96 0.38 -0.14 4.76
N VAL A 97 1.29 -0.77 4.03
CA VAL A 97 2.14 -1.87 4.47
C VAL A 97 3.59 -1.48 4.18
N VAL A 98 4.37 -1.23 5.22
CA VAL A 98 5.72 -0.67 5.11
C VAL A 98 6.73 -1.58 5.80
N ALA A 99 7.77 -2.00 5.07
CA ALA A 99 8.91 -2.70 5.63
C ALA A 99 9.89 -1.69 6.25
N ARG A 100 10.26 -1.90 7.51
CA ARG A 100 11.09 -0.99 8.31
C ARG A 100 12.35 -1.69 8.80
N ARG A 101 13.43 -0.93 8.92
CA ARG A 101 14.71 -1.41 9.45
C ARG A 101 15.28 -0.40 10.45
N GLU A 102 16.05 -0.89 11.41
CA GLU A 102 16.84 -0.01 12.25
C GLU A 102 17.79 0.82 11.39
N GLY A 103 17.79 2.15 11.61
CA GLY A 103 18.60 3.09 10.83
C GLY A 103 18.02 3.47 9.45
N ASP A 104 16.80 3.04 9.10
CA ASP A 104 16.11 3.60 7.94
C ASP A 104 15.84 5.11 8.11
N ALA A 105 15.49 5.79 7.01
CA ALA A 105 15.41 7.25 6.95
C ALA A 105 14.42 7.89 7.95
N ALA A 106 13.55 7.11 8.59
CA ALA A 106 12.60 7.59 9.59
C ALA A 106 12.66 6.82 10.92
N TRP A 107 13.57 5.86 11.13
CA TRP A 107 13.60 5.05 12.35
C TRP A 107 13.92 5.88 13.60
N PRO A 108 13.26 5.65 14.76
CA PRO A 108 12.15 4.72 15.02
C PRO A 108 10.76 5.35 14.78
N GLY A 109 10.71 6.56 14.22
CA GLY A 109 9.48 7.28 13.93
C GLY A 109 8.69 6.74 12.74
N PRO A 110 7.49 7.31 12.50
CA PRO A 110 6.66 6.97 11.35
C PRO A 110 7.28 7.47 10.04
N VAL A 111 7.02 6.75 8.94
CA VAL A 111 7.40 7.20 7.59
C VAL A 111 6.54 8.36 7.08
N TRP A 112 5.28 8.44 7.55
CA TRP A 112 4.32 9.45 7.11
C TRP A 112 4.76 10.85 7.56
N GLY A 113 4.97 11.74 6.60
CA GLY A 113 5.43 13.11 6.86
C GLY A 113 6.91 13.24 7.24
N SER A 114 7.69 12.16 7.20
CA SER A 114 9.12 12.19 7.47
C SER A 114 9.90 12.48 6.19
N GLY A 115 10.40 13.72 6.05
CA GLY A 115 11.26 14.14 4.94
C GLY A 115 10.64 14.09 3.54
N PRO A 116 11.34 14.62 2.52
CA PRO A 116 10.87 14.59 1.14
C PRO A 116 10.93 13.18 0.55
N THR A 117 9.92 12.83 -0.25
CA THR A 117 9.87 11.57 -1.02
C THR A 117 11.03 11.49 -2.00
N GLN A 118 11.64 10.31 -2.15
CA GLN A 118 12.66 10.06 -3.18
C GLN A 118 12.09 9.06 -4.20
N PRO A 119 11.72 9.51 -5.42
CA PRO A 119 11.13 8.62 -6.40
C PRO A 119 12.12 7.55 -6.86
N TYR A 120 11.60 6.38 -7.24
CA TYR A 120 12.42 5.34 -7.88
C TYR A 120 12.92 5.79 -9.25
N ALA A 121 14.10 5.32 -9.66
CA ALA A 121 14.46 5.34 -11.08
C ALA A 121 13.46 4.45 -11.87
N PRO A 122 13.04 4.83 -13.10
CA PRO A 122 12.02 4.11 -13.84
C PRO A 122 12.31 2.60 -13.99
N GLU A 123 13.54 2.23 -14.31
CA GLU A 123 13.95 0.84 -14.52
C GLU A 123 13.92 0.03 -13.22
N GLU A 124 14.36 0.63 -12.11
CA GLU A 124 14.33 0.00 -10.79
C GLU A 124 12.90 -0.21 -10.31
N ARG A 125 12.05 0.80 -10.53
CA ARG A 125 10.62 0.75 -10.23
C ARG A 125 9.94 -0.38 -10.98
N ASP A 126 10.15 -0.46 -12.29
CA ASP A 126 9.46 -1.43 -13.15
C ASP A 126 9.89 -2.86 -12.79
N GLN A 127 11.19 -3.08 -12.53
CA GLN A 127 11.68 -4.36 -12.02
C GLN A 127 11.09 -4.73 -10.66
N LEU A 128 10.95 -3.76 -9.76
CA LEU A 128 10.35 -3.97 -8.44
C LEU A 128 8.87 -4.33 -8.57
N VAL A 129 8.12 -3.61 -9.40
CA VAL A 129 6.71 -3.89 -9.69
C VAL A 129 6.54 -5.32 -10.20
N GLU A 130 7.34 -5.77 -11.16
CA GLU A 130 7.27 -7.15 -11.66
C GLU A 130 7.56 -8.19 -10.57
N ARG A 131 8.61 -7.99 -9.77
CA ARG A 131 8.96 -8.91 -8.69
C ARG A 131 7.85 -9.02 -7.65
N LEU A 132 7.28 -7.89 -7.24
CA LEU A 132 6.18 -7.86 -6.27
C LEU A 132 4.91 -8.47 -6.85
N ARG A 133 4.60 -8.22 -8.12
CA ARG A 133 3.47 -8.84 -8.81
C ARG A 133 3.57 -10.36 -8.80
N LEU A 134 4.75 -10.91 -9.11
CA LEU A 134 4.99 -12.35 -9.05
C LEU A 134 4.87 -12.91 -7.63
N ALA A 135 5.33 -12.18 -6.61
CA ALA A 135 5.19 -12.59 -5.21
C ALA A 135 3.74 -12.50 -4.69
N LEU A 136 2.91 -11.71 -5.35
CA LEU A 136 1.47 -11.54 -5.08
C LEU A 136 0.59 -12.43 -5.97
N ALA A 137 1.17 -13.26 -6.84
CA ALA A 137 0.45 -14.21 -7.69
C ALA A 137 0.00 -15.45 -6.91
#